data_AF-A0A0S6X220-F1
#
_entry.id   AF-A0A0S6X220-F1
#
_cell.length_a   1.000
_cell.length_b   1.000
_cell.length_c   1.000
_cell.angle_alpha   90.00
_cell.angle_beta   90.00
_cell.angle_gamma   90.00
#
_symmetry.space_group_name_H-M   'P 1'
#
loop_
_entity.id
_entity.type
_entity.pdbx_description
1 polymer ?
#
loop_
_entity_poly.entity_id
_entity_poly.type
_entity_poly.pdbx_seq_one_letter_code
_entity_poly.pdbx_strand_id
1 'polypeptide(L)'
;MGRAVAFEDNAFEDNLGAALDWKGRPVRCRECDHQSINAMGLCAKGRACIRDRRARRVETFLRANPELADQYLDHPYFEVRAGAARHATVFRLAPLLDDPEPEVRAMATLRLPAERIRDMIHDEDIDVRIAAASRLTGADLVPAIRDEAYMVRITAVRRMPVEMLPLVRHDPDPEVRAWVARRIDVRALPDMAFDPDPLVRREVAGRLPPDPLRLLVEDSDMRVRFTVAERLAEEDLFALLDDEEPAIRELARTRIEAVPELAGRLADHTGNDGAAVVAFPAPHDPGKET
;
A
#
# COMPACT_ATOMS: atom_id res chain seq x y z
N MET A 1 11.32 62.70 17.03
CA MET A 1 10.84 62.33 15.69
C MET A 1 11.24 60.89 15.41
N GLY A 2 10.42 59.95 15.87
CA GLY A 2 10.63 58.51 15.68
C GLY A 2 10.04 58.06 14.35
N ARG A 3 10.85 57.36 13.56
CA ARG A 3 10.51 56.87 12.22
C ARG A 3 9.80 55.53 12.38
N ALA A 4 8.50 55.50 12.09
CA ALA A 4 7.71 54.28 12.09
C ALA A 4 8.14 53.39 10.92
N VAL A 5 8.62 52.19 11.25
CA VAL A 5 8.81 51.10 10.31
C VAL A 5 7.42 50.51 10.08
N ALA A 6 6.88 50.68 8.87
CA ALA A 6 5.67 50.00 8.46
C ALA A 6 5.97 48.51 8.38
N PHE A 7 5.30 47.74 9.22
CA PHE A 7 5.25 46.29 9.13
C PHE A 7 4.58 45.93 7.80
N GLU A 8 5.32 45.23 6.94
CA GLU A 8 4.75 44.56 5.77
C GLU A 8 3.88 43.42 6.28
N ASP A 9 2.59 43.73 6.47
CA ASP A 9 1.54 42.84 6.93
C ASP A 9 1.31 41.67 5.95
N ASN A 10 1.57 40.45 6.45
CA ASN A 10 0.66 39.30 6.41
C ASN A 10 -0.15 39.00 5.12
N ALA A 11 0.45 39.09 3.93
CA ALA A 11 -0.21 38.61 2.69
C ALA A 11 -0.25 37.07 2.54
N PHE A 12 0.50 36.32 3.36
CA PHE A 12 0.64 34.87 3.21
C PHE A 12 -0.37 34.06 4.04
N GLU A 13 -0.97 34.62 5.08
CA GLU A 13 -1.88 33.88 5.98
C GLU A 13 -3.38 33.99 5.60
N ASP A 14 -3.77 34.97 4.78
CA ASP A 14 -5.19 35.24 4.48
C ASP A 14 -5.76 34.45 3.26
N ASN A 15 -4.95 33.61 2.62
CA ASN A 15 -5.28 32.97 1.32
C ASN A 15 -5.69 31.48 1.43
N LEU A 16 -5.69 30.92 2.64
CA LEU A 16 -6.10 29.53 2.89
C LEU A 16 -7.62 29.33 2.85
N GLY A 17 -8.41 30.40 2.92
CA GLY A 17 -9.88 30.37 2.74
C GLY A 17 -10.39 30.85 1.38
N ALA A 18 -9.61 31.69 0.67
CA ALA A 18 -10.09 32.44 -0.49
C ALA A 18 -10.56 31.52 -1.64
N ALA A 19 -11.72 31.86 -2.21
CA ALA A 19 -12.24 31.22 -3.41
C ALA A 19 -11.67 31.92 -4.64
N LEU A 20 -10.52 31.41 -5.09
CA LEU A 20 -9.81 31.86 -6.28
C LEU A 20 -9.97 30.84 -7.40
N ASP A 21 -10.02 31.32 -8.64
CA ASP A 21 -9.99 30.50 -9.83
C ASP A 21 -8.59 29.98 -10.14
N TRP A 22 -8.48 29.07 -11.10
CA TRP A 22 -7.20 28.46 -11.51
C TRP A 22 -6.19 29.46 -12.10
N LYS A 23 -6.61 30.70 -12.38
CA LYS A 23 -5.74 31.82 -12.76
C LYS A 23 -5.40 32.73 -11.57
N GLY A 24 -5.78 32.34 -10.36
CA GLY A 24 -5.56 33.10 -9.13
C GLY A 24 -6.51 34.28 -8.91
N ARG A 25 -7.58 34.41 -9.70
CA ARG A 25 -8.52 35.55 -9.61
C ARG A 25 -9.69 35.21 -8.70
N PRO A 26 -10.30 36.17 -7.98
CA PRO A 26 -11.47 35.89 -7.17
C PRO A 26 -12.63 35.30 -7.98
N VAL A 27 -13.21 34.19 -7.50
CA VAL A 27 -14.39 33.59 -8.12
C VAL A 27 -15.58 34.53 -7.97
N ARG A 28 -16.24 34.85 -9.10
CA ARG A 28 -17.40 35.75 -9.19
C ARG A 28 -18.65 34.99 -9.63
N CYS A 29 -19.49 34.61 -8.67
CA CYS A 29 -20.73 33.86 -8.93
C CYS A 29 -21.75 34.63 -9.79
N ARG A 30 -21.76 35.97 -9.70
CA ARG A 30 -22.67 36.83 -10.48
C ARG A 30 -22.35 36.83 -11.99
N GLU A 31 -21.13 36.43 -12.36
CA GLU A 31 -20.62 36.38 -13.73
C GLU A 31 -20.45 34.93 -14.20
N CYS A 32 -21.13 33.99 -13.54
CA CYS A 32 -21.03 32.56 -13.82
C CYS A 32 -22.32 32.08 -14.52
N ASP A 33 -22.19 31.19 -15.49
CA ASP A 33 -23.33 30.59 -16.19
C ASP A 33 -24.15 29.66 -15.28
N HIS A 34 -23.56 29.22 -14.16
CA HIS A 34 -24.17 28.31 -13.18
C HIS A 34 -25.02 29.00 -12.11
N GLN A 35 -25.67 30.12 -12.45
CA GLN A 35 -26.54 30.85 -11.51
C GLN A 35 -27.74 30.02 -11.07
N SER A 36 -28.35 29.26 -11.98
CA SER A 36 -29.46 28.34 -11.67
C SER A 36 -29.00 27.23 -10.70
N ILE A 37 -27.84 26.64 -10.96
CA ILE A 37 -27.22 25.61 -10.11
C ILE A 37 -26.91 26.15 -8.72
N ASN A 38 -26.41 27.39 -8.66
CA ASN A 38 -26.16 28.07 -7.39
C ASN A 38 -27.46 28.30 -6.61
N ALA A 39 -28.53 28.72 -7.29
CA ALA A 39 -29.85 28.91 -6.66
C ALA A 39 -30.44 27.60 -6.13
N MET A 40 -30.15 26.46 -6.77
CA MET A 40 -30.53 25.13 -6.30
C MET A 40 -29.64 24.59 -5.16
N GLY A 41 -28.58 25.33 -4.76
CA GLY A 41 -27.65 24.91 -3.72
C GLY A 41 -26.65 23.82 -4.14
N LEU A 42 -26.59 23.49 -5.43
CA LEU A 42 -25.69 22.46 -5.98
C LEU A 42 -24.29 23.00 -6.29
N CYS A 43 -24.08 24.32 -6.15
CA CYS A 43 -22.75 24.93 -6.10
C CYS A 43 -22.71 26.07 -5.08
N ALA A 44 -21.55 26.29 -4.45
CA ALA A 44 -21.35 27.34 -3.46
C ALA A 44 -19.89 27.82 -3.43
N LYS A 45 -19.69 29.14 -3.49
CA LYS A 45 -18.36 29.77 -3.44
C LYS A 45 -17.59 29.30 -2.20
N GLY A 46 -16.34 28.89 -2.38
CA GLY A 46 -15.48 28.40 -1.28
C GLY A 46 -15.78 26.97 -0.82
N ARG A 47 -16.79 26.31 -1.39
CA ARG A 47 -17.19 24.93 -1.02
C ARG A 47 -17.28 23.99 -2.22
N ALA A 48 -18.03 24.35 -3.25
CA ALA A 48 -18.26 23.55 -4.45
C ALA A 48 -18.34 24.48 -5.67
N CYS A 49 -17.30 24.51 -6.49
CA CYS A 49 -17.26 25.39 -7.66
C CYS A 49 -16.33 24.83 -8.74
N ILE A 50 -16.85 24.71 -9.96
CA ILE A 50 -16.09 24.25 -11.14
C ILE A 50 -14.95 25.20 -11.52
N ARG A 51 -15.07 26.48 -11.18
CA ARG A 51 -14.07 27.50 -11.50
C ARG A 51 -12.97 27.61 -10.44
N ASP A 52 -13.05 26.89 -9.32
CA ASP A 52 -12.08 27.02 -8.23
C ASP A 52 -10.75 26.34 -8.59
N ARG A 53 -9.63 26.89 -8.10
CA ARG A 53 -8.30 26.28 -8.28
C ARG A 53 -8.06 25.03 -7.44
N ARG A 54 -8.93 24.72 -6.48
CA ARG A 54 -8.74 23.57 -5.60
C ARG A 54 -9.49 22.37 -6.16
N ALA A 55 -8.76 21.33 -6.54
CA ALA A 55 -9.30 20.04 -6.99
C ALA A 55 -10.50 19.56 -6.14
N ARG A 56 -10.39 19.62 -4.80
CA ARG A 56 -11.48 19.18 -3.90
C ARG A 56 -12.80 19.93 -4.11
N ARG A 57 -12.76 21.24 -4.40
CA ARG A 57 -13.97 22.07 -4.62
C ARG A 57 -14.56 21.82 -6.00
N VAL A 58 -13.70 21.59 -7.00
CA VAL A 58 -14.07 21.16 -8.36
C VAL A 58 -14.75 19.79 -8.30
N GLU A 59 -14.15 18.83 -7.60
CA GLU A 59 -14.68 17.48 -7.42
C GLU A 59 -16.02 17.51 -6.68
N THR A 60 -16.15 18.34 -5.64
CA THR A 60 -17.43 18.49 -4.91
C THR A 60 -18.52 19.03 -5.84
N PHE A 61 -18.20 19.97 -6.73
CA PHE A 61 -19.14 20.47 -7.73
C PHE A 61 -19.56 19.37 -8.72
N LEU A 62 -18.60 18.66 -9.32
CA LEU A 62 -18.89 17.65 -10.34
C LEU A 62 -19.61 16.42 -9.78
N ARG A 63 -19.36 16.08 -8.52
CA ARG A 63 -20.10 15.03 -7.81
C ARG A 63 -21.56 15.41 -7.59
N ALA A 64 -21.84 16.69 -7.33
CA ALA A 64 -23.20 17.20 -7.16
C ALA A 64 -23.94 17.44 -8.49
N ASN A 65 -23.21 17.55 -9.60
CA ASN A 65 -23.74 17.86 -10.94
C ASN A 65 -23.08 16.96 -12.01
N PRO A 66 -23.19 15.61 -11.90
CA PRO A 66 -22.48 14.69 -12.80
C PRO A 66 -22.91 14.82 -14.26
N GLU A 67 -24.14 15.26 -14.54
CA GLU A 67 -24.68 15.50 -15.88
C GLU A 67 -23.93 16.59 -16.66
N LEU A 68 -23.18 17.46 -15.98
CA LEU A 68 -22.38 18.51 -16.61
C LEU A 68 -20.97 18.05 -16.97
N ALA A 69 -20.53 16.89 -16.49
CA ALA A 69 -19.14 16.46 -16.61
C ALA A 69 -18.66 16.42 -18.07
N ASP A 70 -19.52 15.97 -18.99
CA ASP A 70 -19.22 15.91 -20.42
C ASP A 70 -18.82 17.26 -21.03
N GLN A 71 -19.28 18.37 -20.44
CA GLN A 71 -19.01 19.74 -20.90
C GLN A 71 -17.64 20.26 -20.47
N TYR A 72 -16.93 19.55 -19.59
CA TYR A 72 -15.68 20.00 -18.98
C TYR A 72 -14.46 19.16 -19.39
N LEU A 73 -14.63 18.24 -20.34
CA LEU A 73 -13.55 17.37 -20.80
C LEU A 73 -12.49 18.13 -21.61
N ASP A 74 -12.78 19.32 -22.12
CA ASP A 74 -11.85 20.19 -22.88
C ASP A 74 -11.41 21.43 -22.07
N HIS A 75 -11.69 21.45 -20.77
CA HIS A 75 -11.42 22.61 -19.93
C HIS A 75 -9.90 22.91 -19.86
N PRO A 76 -9.46 24.19 -19.92
CA PRO A 76 -8.04 24.54 -19.91
C PRO A 76 -7.31 24.21 -18.61
N TYR A 77 -8.03 23.86 -17.54
CA TYR A 77 -7.46 23.45 -16.27
C TYR A 77 -7.60 21.95 -16.07
N PHE A 78 -6.48 21.24 -15.95
CA PHE A 78 -6.44 19.79 -15.90
C PHE A 78 -7.19 19.21 -14.70
N GLU A 79 -7.20 19.86 -13.53
CA GLU A 79 -7.97 19.36 -12.38
C GLU A 79 -9.48 19.30 -12.67
N VAL A 80 -9.98 20.21 -13.50
CA VAL A 80 -11.36 20.19 -13.99
C VAL A 80 -11.56 19.05 -14.98
N ARG A 81 -10.63 18.83 -15.93
CA ARG A 81 -10.71 17.69 -16.85
C ARG A 81 -10.64 16.35 -16.12
N ALA A 82 -9.70 16.17 -15.19
CA ALA A 82 -9.55 14.97 -14.37
C ALA A 82 -10.77 14.73 -13.48
N GLY A 83 -11.31 15.79 -12.86
CA GLY A 83 -12.56 15.72 -12.10
C GLY A 83 -13.73 15.34 -12.99
N ALA A 84 -13.84 15.93 -14.18
CA ALA A 84 -14.92 15.67 -15.14
C ALA A 84 -14.83 14.24 -15.66
N ALA A 85 -13.63 13.77 -15.96
CA ALA A 85 -13.35 12.41 -16.37
C ALA A 85 -13.82 11.37 -15.35
N ARG A 86 -14.02 11.69 -14.06
CA ARG A 86 -14.62 10.78 -13.07
C ARG A 86 -16.11 10.51 -13.29
N HIS A 87 -16.83 11.49 -13.84
CA HIS A 87 -18.30 11.47 -13.91
C HIS A 87 -18.84 11.44 -15.34
N ALA A 88 -18.04 11.85 -16.32
CA ALA A 88 -18.42 11.92 -17.73
C ALA A 88 -18.89 10.56 -18.30
N THR A 89 -19.64 10.63 -19.39
CA THR A 89 -20.05 9.47 -20.17
C THR A 89 -18.81 8.73 -20.68
N VAL A 90 -18.73 7.41 -20.45
CA VAL A 90 -17.55 6.59 -20.81
C VAL A 90 -17.19 6.71 -22.29
N PHE A 91 -18.18 6.85 -23.18
CA PHE A 91 -17.98 7.02 -24.63
C PHE A 91 -17.23 8.30 -25.02
N ARG A 92 -17.09 9.28 -24.11
CA ARG A 92 -16.37 10.53 -24.34
C ARG A 92 -14.94 10.53 -23.77
N LEU A 93 -14.53 9.47 -23.07
CA LEU A 93 -13.24 9.43 -22.39
C LEU A 93 -12.07 9.01 -23.28
N ALA A 94 -12.32 8.37 -24.42
CA ALA A 94 -11.24 7.86 -25.27
C ALA A 94 -10.20 8.93 -25.70
N PRO A 95 -10.59 10.17 -26.08
CA PRO A 95 -9.62 11.22 -26.40
C PRO A 95 -8.75 11.65 -25.21
N LEU A 96 -9.18 11.42 -23.97
CA LEU A 96 -8.43 11.79 -22.77
C LEU A 96 -7.27 10.83 -22.48
N LEU A 97 -7.15 9.71 -23.21
CA LEU A 97 -5.94 8.88 -23.13
C LEU A 97 -4.71 9.59 -23.72
N ASP A 98 -4.91 10.59 -24.59
CA ASP A 98 -3.86 11.42 -25.18
C ASP A 98 -3.73 12.79 -24.49
N ASP A 99 -4.36 12.98 -23.32
CA ASP A 99 -4.30 14.25 -22.59
C ASP A 99 -2.85 14.55 -22.13
N PRO A 100 -2.37 15.81 -22.21
CA PRO A 100 -1.00 16.11 -21.80
C PRO A 100 -0.74 15.82 -20.32
N GLU A 101 -1.77 15.89 -19.49
CA GLU A 101 -1.66 15.78 -18.05
C GLU A 101 -1.93 14.33 -17.57
N PRO A 102 -0.96 13.71 -16.87
CA PRO A 102 -1.04 12.29 -16.50
C PRO A 102 -2.22 11.98 -15.58
N GLU A 103 -2.66 12.92 -14.73
CA GLU A 103 -3.82 12.74 -13.87
C GLU A 103 -5.11 12.56 -14.69
N VAL A 104 -5.20 13.21 -15.86
CA VAL A 104 -6.36 13.06 -16.76
C VAL A 104 -6.29 11.71 -17.47
N ARG A 105 -5.11 11.34 -18.01
CA ARG A 105 -4.88 10.03 -18.65
C ARG A 105 -5.15 8.87 -17.69
N ALA A 106 -4.67 8.97 -16.45
CA ALA A 106 -4.90 7.97 -15.40
C ALA A 106 -6.40 7.85 -15.08
N MET A 107 -7.12 8.97 -14.99
CA MET A 107 -8.55 8.94 -14.74
C MET A 107 -9.36 8.31 -15.89
N ALA A 108 -8.99 8.60 -17.14
CA ALA A 108 -9.58 7.94 -18.30
C ALA A 108 -9.29 6.42 -18.29
N THR A 109 -8.04 6.05 -18.01
CA THR A 109 -7.56 4.67 -17.90
C THR A 109 -8.35 3.85 -16.86
N LEU A 110 -8.65 4.44 -15.70
CA LEU A 110 -9.44 3.78 -14.65
C LEU A 110 -10.88 3.47 -15.06
N ARG A 111 -11.44 4.19 -16.03
CA ARG A 111 -12.86 4.12 -16.38
C ARG A 111 -13.15 3.46 -17.72
N LEU A 112 -12.21 3.48 -18.65
CA LEU A 112 -12.38 2.87 -19.96
C LEU A 112 -12.36 1.32 -19.87
N PRO A 113 -12.99 0.61 -20.83
CA PRO A 113 -12.87 -0.83 -20.95
C PRO A 113 -11.41 -1.29 -21.10
N ALA A 114 -11.09 -2.49 -20.62
CA ALA A 114 -9.72 -3.00 -20.59
C ALA A 114 -9.07 -3.07 -21.98
N GLU A 115 -9.85 -3.36 -23.02
CA GLU A 115 -9.40 -3.44 -24.40
C GLU A 115 -8.93 -2.08 -24.94
N ARG A 116 -9.39 -0.97 -24.35
CA ARG A 116 -9.06 0.39 -24.75
C ARG A 116 -7.85 0.96 -24.01
N ILE A 117 -7.38 0.31 -22.96
CA ILE A 117 -6.34 0.83 -22.07
C ILE A 117 -5.08 -0.03 -22.04
N ARG A 118 -4.98 -1.05 -22.91
CA ARG A 118 -3.82 -1.96 -22.93
C ARG A 118 -2.50 -1.22 -23.09
N ASP A 119 -2.46 -0.25 -23.99
CA ASP A 119 -1.25 0.51 -24.28
C ASP A 119 -0.84 1.44 -23.11
N MET A 120 -1.78 1.76 -22.21
CA MET A 120 -1.51 2.62 -21.04
C MET A 120 -0.57 1.97 -20.02
N ILE A 121 -0.31 0.66 -20.12
CA ILE A 121 0.73 -0.01 -19.32
C ILE A 121 2.15 0.44 -19.72
N HIS A 122 2.29 1.12 -20.86
CA HIS A 122 3.53 1.67 -21.39
C HIS A 122 3.58 3.20 -21.34
N ASP A 123 2.66 3.85 -20.63
CA ASP A 123 2.66 5.31 -20.47
C ASP A 123 3.96 5.78 -19.81
N GLU A 124 4.42 6.97 -20.16
CA GLU A 124 5.61 7.58 -19.56
C GLU A 124 5.44 7.83 -18.05
N ASP A 125 4.21 8.10 -17.62
CA ASP A 125 3.90 8.44 -16.25
C ASP A 125 3.56 7.21 -15.40
N ILE A 126 4.14 7.17 -14.20
CA ILE A 126 3.96 6.07 -13.25
C ILE A 126 2.51 5.90 -12.80
N ASP A 127 1.77 6.99 -12.57
CA ASP A 127 0.40 6.92 -12.05
C ASP A 127 -0.56 6.37 -13.11
N VAL A 128 -0.29 6.65 -14.39
CA VAL A 128 -1.03 6.08 -15.51
C VAL A 128 -0.74 4.58 -15.65
N ARG A 129 0.53 4.16 -15.53
CA ARG A 129 0.90 2.74 -15.53
C ARG A 129 0.30 1.99 -14.34
N ILE A 130 0.26 2.59 -13.15
CA ILE A 130 -0.44 2.05 -11.98
C ILE A 130 -1.94 1.91 -12.26
N ALA A 131 -2.57 2.93 -12.83
CA ALA A 131 -3.98 2.88 -13.21
C ALA A 131 -4.26 1.73 -14.20
N ALA A 132 -3.41 1.56 -15.22
CA ALA A 132 -3.51 0.47 -16.18
C ALA A 132 -3.33 -0.91 -15.51
N ALA A 133 -2.25 -1.09 -14.74
CA ALA A 133 -1.98 -2.32 -14.00
C ALA A 133 -3.12 -2.70 -13.04
N SER A 134 -3.82 -1.70 -12.46
CA SER A 134 -4.96 -1.92 -11.56
C SER A 134 -6.24 -2.42 -12.26
N ARG A 135 -6.27 -2.40 -13.59
CA ARG A 135 -7.44 -2.75 -14.41
C ARG A 135 -7.17 -3.96 -15.29
N LEU A 136 -5.98 -4.06 -15.88
CA LEU A 136 -5.57 -5.16 -16.76
C LEU A 136 -5.56 -6.52 -16.03
N THR A 137 -5.58 -7.59 -16.81
CA THR A 137 -5.66 -8.98 -16.33
C THR A 137 -4.89 -9.93 -17.26
N GLY A 138 -4.53 -11.12 -16.76
CA GLY A 138 -3.90 -12.16 -17.57
C GLY A 138 -2.61 -11.70 -18.24
N ALA A 139 -2.47 -12.01 -19.53
CA ALA A 139 -1.28 -11.69 -20.32
C ALA A 139 -1.01 -10.18 -20.44
N ASP A 140 -2.04 -9.34 -20.36
CA ASP A 140 -1.90 -7.87 -20.45
C ASP A 140 -1.11 -7.29 -19.25
N LEU A 141 -0.91 -8.05 -18.16
CA LEU A 141 -0.10 -7.65 -17.01
C LEU A 141 1.40 -8.01 -17.14
N VAL A 142 1.79 -8.78 -18.15
CA VAL A 142 3.20 -9.23 -18.30
C VAL A 142 4.19 -8.07 -18.47
N PRO A 143 3.87 -6.96 -19.16
CA PRO A 143 4.77 -5.80 -19.18
C PRO A 143 4.99 -5.21 -17.79
N ALA A 144 3.93 -5.13 -16.99
CA ALA A 144 3.92 -4.46 -15.69
C ALA A 144 4.80 -5.15 -14.64
N ILE A 145 5.11 -6.44 -14.78
CA ILE A 145 6.01 -7.15 -13.86
C ILE A 145 7.49 -6.91 -14.16
N ARG A 146 7.82 -6.28 -15.28
CA ARG A 146 9.19 -5.84 -15.64
C ARG A 146 9.37 -4.34 -15.51
N ASP A 147 8.35 -3.66 -14.98
CA ASP A 147 8.33 -2.23 -14.80
C ASP A 147 9.46 -1.78 -13.85
N GLU A 148 10.08 -0.63 -14.13
CA GLU A 148 11.11 -0.05 -13.27
C GLU A 148 10.56 0.31 -11.88
N ALA A 149 9.31 0.76 -11.80
CA ALA A 149 8.67 1.21 -10.59
C ALA A 149 8.05 0.02 -9.85
N TYR A 150 8.57 -0.27 -8.65
CA TYR A 150 8.08 -1.37 -7.83
C TYR A 150 6.57 -1.26 -7.53
N MET A 151 6.01 -0.05 -7.44
CA MET A 151 4.57 0.17 -7.25
C MET A 151 3.71 -0.34 -8.40
N VAL A 152 4.19 -0.24 -9.65
CA VAL A 152 3.51 -0.83 -10.82
C VAL A 152 3.57 -2.36 -10.71
N ARG A 153 4.75 -2.91 -10.38
CA ARG A 153 4.95 -4.36 -10.19
C ARG A 153 4.06 -4.92 -9.08
N ILE A 154 3.97 -4.26 -7.92
CA ILE A 154 3.04 -4.62 -6.83
C ILE A 154 1.60 -4.60 -7.32
N THR A 155 1.20 -3.53 -8.02
CA THR A 155 -0.18 -3.38 -8.52
C THR A 155 -0.55 -4.52 -9.48
N ALA A 156 0.38 -4.89 -10.37
CA ALA A 156 0.22 -6.04 -11.25
C ALA A 156 0.16 -7.36 -10.46
N VAL A 157 1.09 -7.59 -9.53
CA VAL A 157 1.14 -8.78 -8.68
C VAL A 157 -0.12 -8.93 -7.83
N ARG A 158 -0.82 -7.86 -7.44
CA ARG A 158 -2.11 -7.97 -6.72
C ARG A 158 -3.24 -8.55 -7.56
N ARG A 159 -3.19 -8.37 -8.89
CA ARG A 159 -4.25 -8.78 -9.82
C ARG A 159 -3.92 -9.98 -10.68
N MET A 160 -2.64 -10.29 -10.79
CA MET A 160 -2.13 -11.39 -11.60
C MET A 160 -2.80 -12.72 -11.20
N PRO A 161 -3.18 -13.58 -12.15
CA PRO A 161 -3.62 -14.94 -11.85
C PRO A 161 -2.55 -15.70 -11.04
N VAL A 162 -2.98 -16.56 -10.12
CA VAL A 162 -2.06 -17.24 -9.16
C VAL A 162 -1.03 -18.09 -9.90
N GLU A 163 -1.42 -18.71 -11.01
CA GLU A 163 -0.58 -19.51 -11.90
C GLU A 163 0.56 -18.73 -12.55
N MET A 164 0.48 -17.39 -12.61
CA MET A 164 1.52 -16.52 -13.17
C MET A 164 2.46 -15.94 -12.11
N LEU A 165 2.09 -16.00 -10.82
CA LEU A 165 2.93 -15.48 -9.72
C LEU A 165 4.33 -16.11 -9.61
N PRO A 166 4.57 -17.38 -10.01
CA PRO A 166 5.93 -17.92 -10.10
C PRO A 166 6.87 -17.12 -11.00
N LEU A 167 6.37 -16.30 -11.93
CA LEU A 167 7.21 -15.43 -12.78
C LEU A 167 7.83 -14.25 -12.01
N VAL A 168 7.28 -13.88 -10.86
CA VAL A 168 7.65 -12.67 -10.09
C VAL A 168 8.27 -13.03 -8.73
N ARG A 169 8.41 -14.33 -8.44
CA ARG A 169 8.90 -14.84 -7.14
C ARG A 169 10.30 -14.34 -6.75
N HIS A 170 11.11 -13.97 -7.74
CA HIS A 170 12.49 -13.51 -7.58
C HIS A 170 12.64 -12.01 -7.88
N ASP A 171 11.57 -11.23 -7.73
CA ASP A 171 11.63 -9.78 -7.89
C ASP A 171 12.72 -9.20 -6.99
N PRO A 172 13.54 -8.23 -7.46
CA PRO A 172 14.55 -7.62 -6.62
C PRO A 172 13.97 -6.92 -5.38
N ASP A 173 12.72 -6.45 -5.45
CA ASP A 173 12.08 -5.72 -4.37
C ASP A 173 11.37 -6.67 -3.37
N PRO A 174 11.71 -6.63 -2.07
CA PRO A 174 11.12 -7.50 -1.07
C PRO A 174 9.63 -7.25 -0.84
N GLU A 175 9.13 -6.03 -1.07
CA GLU A 175 7.69 -5.74 -0.96
C GLU A 175 6.92 -6.42 -2.10
N VAL A 176 7.47 -6.45 -3.32
CA VAL A 176 6.90 -7.23 -4.44
C VAL A 176 6.90 -8.72 -4.09
N ARG A 177 8.03 -9.27 -3.62
CA ARG A 177 8.10 -10.69 -3.22
C ARG A 177 7.16 -11.03 -2.06
N ALA A 178 6.93 -10.11 -1.12
CA ALA A 178 5.96 -10.28 -0.05
C ALA A 178 4.52 -10.35 -0.60
N TRP A 179 4.17 -9.52 -1.59
CA TRP A 179 2.89 -9.62 -2.29
C TRP A 179 2.74 -10.93 -3.07
N VAL A 180 3.83 -11.48 -3.63
CA VAL A 180 3.85 -12.82 -4.22
C VAL A 180 3.60 -13.88 -3.15
N ALA A 181 4.34 -13.86 -2.03
CA ALA A 181 4.18 -14.80 -0.92
C ALA A 181 2.76 -14.79 -0.34
N ARG A 182 2.07 -13.65 -0.34
CA ARG A 182 0.65 -13.55 0.09
C ARG A 182 -0.32 -14.32 -0.80
N ARG A 183 -0.01 -14.51 -2.08
CA ARG A 183 -0.99 -14.98 -3.08
C ARG A 183 -0.58 -16.26 -3.81
N ILE A 184 0.72 -16.56 -3.90
CA ILE A 184 1.23 -17.72 -4.63
C ILE A 184 0.62 -19.03 -4.11
N ASP A 185 0.54 -20.03 -4.97
CA ASP A 185 0.06 -21.36 -4.57
C ASP A 185 0.87 -21.87 -3.37
N VAL A 186 0.17 -22.45 -2.39
CA VAL A 186 0.77 -22.93 -1.14
C VAL A 186 1.88 -23.96 -1.39
N ARG A 187 1.80 -24.73 -2.49
CA ARG A 187 2.80 -25.73 -2.87
C ARG A 187 4.14 -25.10 -3.27
N ALA A 188 4.16 -23.82 -3.66
CA ALA A 188 5.36 -23.08 -4.04
C ALA A 188 5.93 -22.21 -2.89
N LEU A 189 5.19 -22.05 -1.78
CA LEU A 189 5.64 -21.26 -0.63
C LEU A 189 6.91 -21.79 0.05
N PRO A 190 7.16 -23.12 0.18
CA PRO A 190 8.38 -23.61 0.81
C PRO A 190 9.66 -23.05 0.17
N ASP A 191 9.66 -22.81 -1.14
CA ASP A 191 10.83 -22.23 -1.81
C ASP A 191 11.12 -20.77 -1.42
N MET A 192 10.16 -20.08 -0.80
CA MET A 192 10.29 -18.69 -0.32
C MET A 192 10.59 -18.62 1.18
N ALA A 193 10.63 -19.75 1.88
CA ALA A 193 10.92 -19.79 3.32
C ALA A 193 12.33 -19.29 3.67
N PHE A 194 13.26 -19.33 2.71
CA PHE A 194 14.64 -18.85 2.87
C PHE A 194 14.88 -17.50 2.19
N ASP A 195 13.83 -16.71 1.92
CA ASP A 195 13.99 -15.37 1.37
C ASP A 195 14.90 -14.53 2.28
N PRO A 196 15.86 -13.75 1.73
CA PRO A 196 16.74 -12.92 2.55
C PRO A 196 15.97 -11.89 3.40
N ASP A 197 14.80 -11.44 2.95
CA ASP A 197 14.03 -10.42 3.64
C ASP A 197 13.01 -11.02 4.62
N PRO A 198 13.05 -10.63 5.92
CA PRO A 198 12.10 -11.12 6.91
C PRO A 198 10.65 -10.73 6.63
N LEU A 199 10.40 -9.64 5.88
CA LEU A 199 9.05 -9.27 5.44
C LEU A 199 8.44 -10.41 4.61
N VAL A 200 9.21 -10.98 3.68
CA VAL A 200 8.76 -12.08 2.82
C VAL A 200 8.58 -13.35 3.65
N ARG A 201 9.58 -13.70 4.47
CA ARG A 201 9.52 -14.90 5.32
C ARG A 201 8.34 -14.85 6.30
N ARG A 202 7.95 -13.67 6.79
CA ARG A 202 6.75 -13.50 7.62
C ARG A 202 5.46 -13.79 6.85
N GLU A 203 5.34 -13.30 5.61
CA GLU A 203 4.17 -13.63 4.76
C GLU A 203 4.11 -15.13 4.42
N VAL A 204 5.27 -15.76 4.22
CA VAL A 204 5.40 -17.22 4.05
C VAL A 204 4.98 -17.95 5.33
N ALA A 205 5.50 -17.54 6.49
CA ALA A 205 5.15 -18.08 7.80
C ALA A 205 3.67 -17.89 8.13
N GLY A 206 2.99 -16.91 7.56
CA GLY A 206 1.54 -16.70 7.72
C GLY A 206 0.68 -17.66 6.90
N ARG A 207 1.24 -18.36 5.90
CA ARG A 207 0.49 -19.21 4.96
C ARG A 207 0.98 -20.65 4.87
N LEU A 208 2.21 -20.95 5.28
CA LEU A 208 2.72 -22.32 5.26
C LEU A 208 1.82 -23.26 6.09
N PRO A 209 1.57 -24.48 5.62
CA PRO A 209 0.96 -25.53 6.45
C PRO A 209 1.83 -25.84 7.69
N PRO A 210 1.27 -26.47 8.75
CA PRO A 210 2.00 -26.73 9.99
C PRO A 210 3.33 -27.49 9.81
N ASP A 211 3.36 -28.56 9.00
CA ASP A 211 4.57 -29.37 8.80
C ASP A 211 5.78 -28.55 8.27
N PRO A 212 5.69 -27.83 7.14
CA PRO A 212 6.80 -27.01 6.66
C PRO A 212 7.02 -25.72 7.47
N LEU A 213 6.06 -25.28 8.30
CA LEU A 213 6.23 -24.10 9.15
C LEU A 213 7.36 -24.28 10.17
N ARG A 214 7.65 -25.52 10.58
CA ARG A 214 8.77 -25.89 11.46
C ARG A 214 10.12 -25.37 10.96
N LEU A 215 10.28 -25.18 9.65
CA LEU A 215 11.50 -24.63 9.04
C LEU A 215 11.82 -23.20 9.51
N LEU A 216 10.84 -22.48 10.04
CA LEU A 216 10.97 -21.07 10.44
C LEU A 216 11.00 -20.88 11.97
N VAL A 217 11.05 -21.96 12.75
CA VAL A 217 11.09 -21.91 14.22
C VAL A 217 12.32 -21.15 14.73
N GLU A 218 13.47 -21.36 14.08
CA GLU A 218 14.74 -20.72 14.42
C GLU A 218 15.03 -19.48 13.55
N ASP A 219 14.00 -18.85 12.96
CA ASP A 219 14.21 -17.68 12.10
C ASP A 219 14.91 -16.55 12.86
N SER A 220 15.87 -15.89 12.21
CA SER A 220 16.62 -14.79 12.83
C SER A 220 15.73 -13.59 13.23
N ASP A 221 14.59 -13.37 12.54
CA ASP A 221 13.70 -12.25 12.82
C ASP A 221 12.57 -12.66 13.77
N MET A 222 12.50 -11.96 14.92
CA MET A 222 11.49 -12.21 15.95
C MET A 222 10.04 -12.14 15.43
N ARG A 223 9.75 -11.33 14.40
CA ARG A 223 8.39 -11.20 13.86
C ARG A 223 7.98 -12.45 13.08
N VAL A 224 8.95 -13.12 12.43
CA VAL A 224 8.71 -14.40 11.76
C VAL A 224 8.47 -15.48 12.82
N ARG A 225 9.35 -15.58 13.83
CA ARG A 225 9.20 -16.53 14.93
C ARG A 225 7.89 -16.32 15.71
N PHE A 226 7.46 -15.08 15.91
CA PHE A 226 6.16 -14.78 16.52
C PHE A 226 5.00 -15.32 15.67
N THR A 227 5.02 -15.10 14.34
CA THR A 227 4.00 -15.67 13.44
C THR A 227 4.04 -17.21 13.43
N VAL A 228 5.22 -17.83 13.57
CA VAL A 228 5.35 -19.27 13.76
C VAL A 228 4.70 -19.70 15.08
N ALA A 229 5.00 -19.02 16.19
CA ALA A 229 4.41 -19.29 17.50
C ALA A 229 2.88 -19.17 17.52
N GLU A 230 2.28 -18.32 16.67
CA GLU A 230 0.83 -18.21 16.52
C GLU A 230 0.18 -19.40 15.79
N ARG A 231 0.93 -20.09 14.92
CA ARG A 231 0.37 -21.04 13.94
C ARG A 231 0.88 -22.47 14.04
N LEU A 232 2.05 -22.68 14.64
CA LEU A 232 2.67 -23.99 14.78
C LEU A 232 1.78 -24.91 15.63
N ALA A 233 1.84 -26.22 15.39
CA ALA A 233 1.12 -27.19 16.20
C ALA A 233 1.60 -27.13 17.66
N GLU A 234 0.69 -27.29 18.62
CA GLU A 234 0.98 -27.08 20.03
C GLU A 234 2.07 -28.03 20.56
N GLU A 235 2.15 -29.24 20.04
CA GLU A 235 3.19 -30.22 20.38
C GLU A 235 4.62 -29.79 20.00
N ASP A 236 4.76 -28.87 19.03
CA ASP A 236 6.05 -28.38 18.54
C ASP A 236 6.45 -27.06 19.20
N LEU A 237 5.54 -26.40 19.92
CA LEU A 237 5.80 -25.09 20.56
C LEU A 237 6.82 -25.16 21.69
N PHE A 238 7.17 -26.36 22.17
CA PHE A 238 8.22 -26.55 23.17
C PHE A 238 9.56 -25.96 22.73
N ALA A 239 9.87 -25.95 21.42
CA ALA A 239 11.09 -25.35 20.89
C ALA A 239 11.15 -23.81 21.07
N LEU A 240 10.02 -23.16 21.36
CA LEU A 240 9.91 -21.71 21.52
C LEU A 240 9.77 -21.28 23.00
N LEU A 241 9.83 -22.22 23.94
CA LEU A 241 9.74 -21.91 25.37
C LEU A 241 10.97 -21.17 25.89
N ASP A 242 12.12 -21.32 25.21
CA ASP A 242 13.39 -20.67 25.51
C ASP A 242 13.76 -19.56 24.49
N ASP A 243 12.81 -19.13 23.65
CA ASP A 243 13.05 -18.05 22.68
C ASP A 243 13.59 -16.79 23.41
N GLU A 244 14.50 -16.05 22.79
CA GLU A 244 15.06 -14.81 23.35
C GLU A 244 13.96 -13.79 23.69
N GLU A 245 12.89 -13.75 22.90
CA GLU A 245 11.80 -12.80 23.05
C GLU A 245 10.74 -13.25 24.05
N PRO A 246 10.51 -12.49 25.14
CA PRO A 246 9.53 -12.87 26.18
C PRO A 246 8.11 -13.07 25.65
N ALA A 247 7.71 -12.27 24.65
CA ALA A 247 6.38 -12.36 24.06
C ALA A 247 6.15 -13.69 23.32
N ILE A 248 7.21 -14.26 22.72
CA ILE A 248 7.17 -15.55 22.02
C ILE A 248 7.09 -16.69 23.04
N ARG A 249 7.94 -16.67 24.07
CA ARG A 249 7.90 -17.65 25.17
C ARG A 249 6.52 -17.72 25.82
N GLU A 250 5.94 -16.57 26.08
CA GLU A 250 4.62 -16.47 26.73
C GLU A 250 3.49 -16.98 25.83
N LEU A 251 3.53 -16.65 24.54
CA LEU A 251 2.55 -17.18 23.57
C LEU A 251 2.66 -18.71 23.45
N ALA A 252 3.88 -19.24 23.34
CA ALA A 252 4.11 -20.68 23.29
C ALA A 252 3.57 -21.38 24.54
N ARG A 253 3.90 -20.86 25.74
CA ARG A 253 3.40 -21.37 27.02
C ARG A 253 1.87 -21.37 27.06
N THR A 254 1.25 -20.22 26.76
CA THR A 254 -0.21 -20.06 26.78
C THR A 254 -0.92 -21.08 25.89
N ARG A 255 -0.37 -21.31 24.68
CA ARG A 255 -0.95 -22.27 23.73
C ARG A 255 -0.75 -23.73 24.16
N ILE A 256 0.41 -24.07 24.73
CA ILE A 256 0.66 -25.41 25.28
C ILE A 256 -0.28 -25.70 26.46
N GLU A 257 -0.44 -24.74 27.37
CA GLU A 257 -1.32 -24.87 28.55
C GLU A 257 -2.80 -25.04 28.18
N ALA A 258 -3.22 -24.51 27.02
CA ALA A 258 -4.56 -24.68 26.50
C ALA A 258 -4.87 -26.13 26.06
N VAL A 259 -3.85 -26.99 25.91
CA VAL A 259 -3.99 -28.40 25.56
C VAL A 259 -3.71 -29.27 26.79
N PRO A 260 -4.73 -29.90 27.42
CA PRO A 260 -4.58 -30.63 28.68
C PRO A 260 -3.49 -31.73 28.67
N GLU A 261 -3.34 -32.43 27.55
CA GLU A 261 -2.33 -33.49 27.39
C GLU A 261 -0.89 -32.95 27.37
N LEU A 262 -0.70 -31.71 26.90
CA LEU A 262 0.61 -31.08 26.81
C LEU A 262 0.95 -30.26 28.06
N ALA A 263 -0.05 -29.72 28.77
CA ALA A 263 0.14 -28.99 30.02
C ALA A 263 0.90 -29.80 31.08
N GLY A 264 0.66 -31.12 31.17
CA GLY A 264 1.42 -32.01 32.05
C GLY A 264 2.90 -32.08 31.70
N ARG A 265 3.25 -32.12 30.40
CA ARG A 265 4.64 -32.16 29.91
C ARG A 265 5.37 -30.83 30.13
N LEU A 266 4.64 -29.71 30.12
CA LEU A 266 5.20 -28.38 30.39
C LEU A 266 5.67 -28.22 31.84
N ALA A 267 4.98 -28.84 32.81
CA ALA A 267 5.41 -28.84 34.20
C ALA A 267 6.74 -29.58 34.41
N ASP A 268 6.98 -30.64 33.64
CA ASP A 268 8.26 -31.38 33.66
C ASP A 268 9.40 -30.57 33.01
N HIS A 269 9.08 -29.79 31.96
CA HIS A 269 10.04 -28.92 31.27
C HIS A 269 10.54 -27.78 32.18
N THR A 270 9.62 -27.05 32.82
CA THR A 270 9.97 -25.95 33.74
C THR A 270 10.69 -26.43 35.01
N GLY A 271 10.54 -27.70 35.39
CA GLY A 271 11.29 -28.33 36.49
C GLY A 271 12.76 -28.64 36.14
N ASN A 272 13.12 -28.73 34.87
CA ASN A 272 14.46 -29.09 34.41
C ASN A 272 15.35 -27.85 34.10
N ASP A 273 14.74 -26.71 33.75
CA ASP A 273 15.44 -25.44 33.53
C ASP A 273 16.11 -24.89 34.81
N GLY A 274 15.67 -25.36 35.98
CA GLY A 274 16.31 -25.07 37.28
C GLY A 274 17.62 -25.84 37.54
N ALA A 275 17.97 -26.84 36.71
CA ALA A 275 19.14 -27.71 36.93
C ALA A 275 20.37 -27.35 36.08
N ALA A 276 20.27 -26.40 35.15
CA ALA A 276 21.35 -26.03 34.22
C ALA A 276 21.90 -24.62 34.48
N VAL A 277 22.42 -24.37 35.69
CA VAL A 277 23.46 -23.34 35.90
C VAL A 277 24.62 -23.98 36.64
N VAL A 278 25.38 -24.82 35.92
CA VAL A 278 26.75 -25.13 36.34
C VAL A 278 27.64 -24.14 35.58
N ALA A 279 28.12 -23.12 36.28
CA ALA A 279 29.07 -22.16 35.75
C ALA A 279 30.31 -22.91 35.23
N PHE A 280 30.60 -22.77 33.94
CA PHE A 280 31.90 -23.15 33.40
C PHE A 280 32.96 -22.21 34.00
N PRO A 281 34.03 -22.72 34.64
CA PRO A 281 35.14 -21.87 35.05
C PRO A 281 35.84 -21.33 33.79
N ALA A 282 36.20 -20.05 33.82
CA ALA A 282 36.93 -19.38 32.74
C ALA A 282 38.22 -20.15 32.37
N PRO A 283 38.60 -20.18 31.08
CA PRO A 283 39.85 -20.81 30.67
C PRO A 283 41.05 -20.08 31.28
N HIS A 284 41.93 -20.86 31.91
CA HIS A 284 43.21 -20.42 32.44
C HIS A 284 44.10 -19.92 31.27
N ASP A 285 44.55 -18.68 31.33
CA ASP A 285 45.56 -18.11 30.43
C ASP A 285 46.96 -18.42 31.00
N PRO A 286 47.80 -19.25 30.35
CA PRO A 286 49.15 -19.54 30.83
C PRO A 286 50.22 -18.62 30.21
N GLY A 287 49.85 -17.44 29.69
CA GLY A 287 50.73 -16.59 28.88
C GLY A 287 51.40 -15.38 29.53
N LYS A 288 51.40 -15.23 30.87
CA LYS A 288 52.12 -14.12 31.54
C LYS A 288 52.83 -14.57 32.81
N GLU A 289 53.99 -15.18 32.64
CA GLU A 289 55.09 -15.06 33.60
C GLU A 289 56.41 -15.28 32.87
N THR A 290 57.35 -14.37 33.13
CA THR A 290 58.71 -14.18 32.55
C THR A 290 58.82 -13.47 31.21
#